data_AF-A0A2U2AT08-F1
#
_entry.id   AF-A0A2U2AT08-F1
#
_cell.length_a   1.000
_cell.length_b   1.000
_cell.length_c   1.000
_cell.angle_alpha   90.00
_cell.angle_beta   90.00
_cell.angle_gamma   90.00
#
_symmetry.space_group_name_H-M   'P 1'
#
loop_
_entity.id
_entity.type
_entity.pdbx_description
1 polymer ?
#
loop_
_entity_poly.entity_id
_entity_poly.type
_entity_poly.pdbx_seq_one_letter_code
_entity_poly.pdbx_strand_id
1 'polypeptide(L)'
;MKRIYFWLKLAIWLAIFAVMFIVFYVNRHSDVTFNYLLGETTINTSLFICIVFIVGAIFTIAVLALLNISRLFQHLSLKSSVKKLEKENEELKRKTHVL
;
A
#
# COMPACT_ATOMS: atom_id res chain seq x y z
N MET A 1 -19.79 -3.24 -17.44
CA MET A 1 -19.05 -2.20 -16.70
C MET A 1 -17.91 -2.76 -15.83
N LYS A 2 -18.16 -3.57 -14.79
CA LYS A 2 -17.10 -4.04 -13.85
C LYS A 2 -16.02 -4.96 -14.47
N ARG A 3 -16.37 -5.84 -15.43
CA ARG A 3 -15.41 -6.76 -16.08
C ARG A 3 -14.39 -6.04 -16.96
N ILE A 4 -14.82 -5.05 -17.75
CA ILE A 4 -13.91 -4.29 -18.64
C ILE A 4 -12.93 -3.46 -17.81
N TYR A 5 -13.39 -2.84 -16.72
CA TYR A 5 -12.50 -2.13 -15.80
C TYR A 5 -11.45 -3.04 -15.17
N PHE A 6 -11.80 -4.29 -14.83
CA PHE A 6 -10.85 -5.27 -14.32
C PHE A 6 -9.75 -5.60 -15.35
N TRP A 7 -10.13 -5.91 -16.59
CA TRP A 7 -9.19 -6.22 -17.67
C TRP A 7 -8.30 -5.04 -18.02
N LEU A 8 -8.85 -3.82 -18.04
CA LEU A 8 -8.08 -2.60 -18.26
C LEU A 8 -7.05 -2.39 -17.15
N LYS A 9 -7.44 -2.57 -15.89
CA LYS A 9 -6.53 -2.45 -14.75
C LYS A 9 -5.41 -3.47 -14.81
N LEU A 10 -5.72 -4.72 -15.17
CA LEU A 10 -4.74 -5.78 -15.36
C LEU A 10 -3.75 -5.45 -16.50
N ALA A 11 -4.25 -4.98 -17.64
CA ALA A 11 -3.42 -4.59 -18.78
C ALA A 11 -2.47 -3.44 -18.43
N ILE A 12 -2.94 -2.44 -17.67
CA ILE A 12 -2.10 -1.34 -17.17
C ILE A 12 -1.00 -1.87 -16.26
N TRP A 13 -1.32 -2.77 -15.31
CA TRP A 13 -0.32 -3.38 -14.45
C TRP A 13 0.73 -4.16 -15.24
N LEU A 14 0.30 -4.97 -16.21
CA LEU A 14 1.21 -5.71 -17.09
C LEU A 14 2.12 -4.77 -17.89
N ALA A 15 1.59 -3.66 -18.41
CA ALA A 15 2.39 -2.69 -19.14
C ALA A 15 3.45 -2.03 -18.24
N ILE A 16 3.10 -1.67 -17.00
CA ILE A 16 4.05 -1.11 -16.03
C ILE A 16 5.17 -2.14 -15.72
N PHE A 17 4.80 -3.39 -15.48
CA PHE A 17 5.77 -4.47 -15.25
C PHE A 17 6.68 -4.70 -16.46
N ALA A 18 6.14 -4.67 -17.68
CA ALA A 18 6.91 -4.83 -18.90
C ALA A 18 7.93 -3.69 -19.08
N VAL A 19 7.52 -2.44 -18.87
CA VAL A 19 8.41 -1.27 -18.93
C VAL A 19 9.52 -1.38 -17.87
N MET A 20 9.17 -1.72 -16.63
CA MET A 20 10.17 -1.94 -15.58
C MET A 20 11.15 -3.05 -15.97
N PHE A 21 10.66 -4.17 -16.50
CA PHE A 21 11.51 -5.28 -16.92
C PHE A 21 12.49 -4.87 -18.03
N ILE A 22 12.03 -4.09 -19.02
CA ILE A 22 12.89 -3.54 -20.08
C ILE A 22 13.97 -2.65 -19.47
N VAL A 23 13.62 -1.78 -18.52
CA VAL A 23 14.58 -0.91 -17.83
C VAL A 23 15.65 -1.74 -17.10
N PHE A 24 15.25 -2.78 -16.37
CA PHE A 24 16.21 -3.69 -15.73
C PHE A 24 17.08 -4.44 -16.74
N TYR A 25 16.48 -4.92 -17.84
CA TYR A 25 17.19 -5.70 -18.85
C TYR A 25 18.26 -4.85 -19.56
N VAL A 26 17.91 -3.63 -19.98
CA VAL A 26 18.83 -2.70 -20.66
C VAL A 26 19.98 -2.30 -19.74
N ASN A 27 19.72 -2.12 -18.45
CA ASN A 27 20.73 -1.68 -17.48
C ASN A 27 21.42 -2.84 -16.72
N ARG A 28 21.28 -4.09 -17.20
CA ARG A 28 21.82 -5.28 -16.52
C ARG A 28 23.34 -5.27 -16.41
N HIS A 29 24.02 -4.75 -17.42
CA HIS A 29 25.48 -4.72 -17.50
C HIS A 29 26.06 -3.32 -17.26
N SER A 30 25.21 -2.36 -16.91
CA SER A 30 25.63 -1.01 -16.60
C SER A 30 25.91 -0.90 -15.11
N ASP A 31 27.06 -0.33 -14.77
CA ASP A 31 27.43 -0.04 -13.39
C ASP A 31 27.36 1.47 -13.16
N VAL A 32 26.80 1.87 -12.01
CA VAL A 32 26.82 3.24 -11.50
C VAL A 32 28.01 3.35 -10.56
N THR A 33 28.98 4.19 -10.92
CA THR A 33 30.10 4.57 -10.07
C THR A 33 29.70 5.75 -9.17
N PHE A 34 29.82 5.56 -7.86
CA PHE A 34 29.75 6.63 -6.89
C PHE A 34 31.17 7.04 -6.51
N ASN A 35 31.52 8.27 -6.89
CA ASN A 35 32.79 8.88 -6.51
C ASN A 35 32.62 9.62 -5.18
N TYR A 36 33.25 9.10 -4.14
CA TYR A 36 33.36 9.73 -2.85
C TYR A 36 34.73 10.41 -2.72
N LEU A 37 34.83 11.39 -1.81
CA LEU A 37 36.07 12.13 -1.53
C LEU A 37 37.27 11.23 -1.12
N LEU A 38 37.02 9.98 -0.71
CA LEU A 38 38.03 9.02 -0.24
C LEU A 38 38.07 7.71 -1.05
N GLY A 39 37.34 7.61 -2.16
CA GLY A 39 37.32 6.40 -2.99
C GLY A 39 36.11 6.28 -3.91
N GLU A 40 36.10 5.26 -4.74
CA GLU A 40 35.00 4.95 -5.66
C GLU A 40 34.31 3.64 -5.27
N THR A 41 32.99 3.60 -5.41
CA THR A 41 32.20 2.36 -5.28
C THR A 41 31.37 2.18 -6.54
N THR A 42 31.44 1.00 -7.13
CA THR A 42 30.54 0.60 -8.22
C THR A 42 29.37 -0.19 -7.67
N ILE A 43 28.16 0.18 -8.09
CA ILE A 43 26.98 -0.67 -7.91
C ILE A 43 26.40 -0.99 -9.28
N ASN A 44 25.86 -2.19 -9.44
CA ASN A 44 25.11 -2.50 -10.64
C ASN A 44 23.84 -1.62 -10.72
N THR A 45 23.59 -1.01 -11.87
CA THR A 45 22.47 -0.09 -12.08
C THR A 45 21.13 -0.78 -11.82
N SER A 46 21.02 -2.07 -12.15
CA SER A 46 19.80 -2.85 -11.89
C SER A 46 19.56 -3.02 -10.38
N LEU A 47 20.61 -3.26 -9.59
CA LEU A 47 20.47 -3.32 -8.12
C LEU A 47 20.06 -1.96 -7.55
N PHE A 48 20.65 -0.88 -8.05
CA PHE A 48 20.27 0.48 -7.64
C PHE A 48 18.80 0.80 -7.92
N ILE A 49 18.33 0.52 -9.14
CA ILE A 49 16.92 0.73 -9.53
C ILE A 49 15.97 -0.13 -8.67
N CYS A 50 16.34 -1.38 -8.37
CA CYS A 50 15.58 -2.25 -7.48
C CYS A 50 15.43 -1.65 -6.08
N ILE A 51 16.52 -1.16 -5.49
CA ILE A 51 16.51 -0.55 -4.15
C ILE A 51 15.61 0.69 -4.15
N VAL A 52 15.76 1.58 -5.13
CA VAL A 52 14.92 2.78 -5.27
C VAL A 52 13.44 2.42 -5.37
N PHE A 53 13.11 1.38 -6.15
CA PHE A 53 11.72 0.92 -6.28
C PHE A 53 11.15 0.37 -4.98
N ILE A 54 11.90 -0.45 -4.25
CA ILE A 54 11.49 -1.00 -2.94
C ILE A 54 11.25 0.12 -1.94
N VAL A 55 12.20 1.07 -1.83
CA VAL A 55 12.08 2.22 -0.92
C VAL A 55 10.85 3.07 -1.28
N GLY A 56 10.65 3.36 -2.57
CA GLY A 56 9.47 4.09 -3.04
C GLY A 56 8.15 3.37 -2.73
N ALA A 57 8.11 2.05 -2.89
CA ALA A 57 6.94 1.25 -2.56
C ALA A 57 6.62 1.28 -1.06
N ILE A 58 7.63 1.11 -0.19
CA ILE A 58 7.48 1.20 1.26
C ILE A 58 6.95 2.59 1.65
N PHE A 59 7.52 3.64 1.08
CA PHE A 59 7.09 5.02 1.36
C PHE A 59 5.63 5.24 0.95
N THR A 60 5.24 4.75 -0.23
CA THR A 60 3.86 4.84 -0.73
C THR A 60 2.88 4.11 0.19
N ILE A 61 3.23 2.91 0.65
CA ILE A 61 2.43 2.13 1.61
C ILE A 61 2.30 2.90 2.94
N ALA A 62 3.40 3.47 3.44
CA ALA A 62 3.40 4.24 4.68
C ALA A 62 2.49 5.47 4.58
N VAL A 63 2.55 6.22 3.48
CA VAL A 63 1.66 7.38 3.24
C VAL A 63 0.20 6.95 3.16
N LEU A 64 -0.11 5.88 2.42
CA LEU A 64 -1.46 5.33 2.34
C LEU A 64 -2.00 4.87 3.70
N ALA A 65 -1.14 4.27 4.54
CA ALA A 65 -1.49 3.87 5.89
C ALA A 65 -1.79 5.09 6.77
N LEU A 66 -0.95 6.13 6.72
CA LEU A 66 -1.15 7.38 7.46
C LEU A 66 -2.45 8.09 7.04
N LEU A 67 -2.73 8.18 5.74
CA LEU A 67 -3.94 8.82 5.23
C LEU A 67 -5.23 8.08 5.65
N ASN A 68 -5.16 6.76 5.80
CA ASN A 68 -6.32 5.96 6.19
C ASN A 68 -6.43 5.71 7.71
N ILE A 69 -5.46 6.17 8.49
CA ILE A 69 -5.43 5.91 9.94
C ILE A 69 -6.62 6.56 10.66
N SER A 70 -7.01 7.77 10.26
CA SER A 70 -8.16 8.49 10.82
C SER A 70 -9.48 7.75 10.58
N ARG A 71 -9.68 7.20 9.37
CA ARG A 71 -10.83 6.37 9.03
C ARG A 71 -10.86 5.06 9.81
N LEU A 72 -9.71 4.42 9.99
CA LEU A 72 -9.59 3.21 10.82
C LEU A 72 -9.97 3.49 12.28
N PHE A 73 -9.47 4.58 12.87
CA PHE A 73 -9.83 4.99 14.22
C PHE A 73 -11.32 5.34 14.37
N GLN A 74 -11.89 6.09 13.42
CA GLN A 74 -13.32 6.37 13.40
C GLN A 74 -14.17 5.11 13.28
N HIS A 75 -13.78 4.16 12.42
CA HIS A 75 -14.50 2.90 12.26
C HIS A 75 -14.43 2.03 13.52
N LEU A 76 -13.27 1.99 14.21
CA LEU A 76 -13.13 1.28 15.47
C LEU A 76 -13.96 1.91 16.59
N SER A 77 -13.97 3.24 16.66
CA SER A 77 -14.81 4.01 17.60
C SER A 77 -16.31 3.80 17.33
N LEU A 78 -16.75 3.88 16.07
CA LEU A 78 -18.13 3.62 15.69
C LEU A 78 -18.54 2.18 16.03
N LYS A 79 -17.69 1.19 15.72
CA LYS A 79 -17.96 -0.23 16.01
C LYS A 79 -18.12 -0.49 17.51
N SER A 80 -17.31 0.15 18.34
CA SER A 80 -17.44 0.13 19.80
C SER A 80 -18.78 0.71 20.26
N SER A 81 -19.13 1.90 19.77
CA SER A 81 -20.37 2.60 20.12
C SER A 81 -21.62 1.83 19.69
N VAL A 82 -21.64 1.28 18.48
CA VAL A 82 -22.75 0.44 17.99
C VAL A 82 -22.95 -0.78 18.87
N LYS A 83 -21.86 -1.46 19.25
CA LYS A 83 -21.94 -2.63 20.14
C LYS A 83 -22.46 -2.28 21.54
N LYS A 84 -22.14 -1.09 22.04
CA LYS A 84 -22.68 -0.56 23.31
C LYS A 84 -24.18 -0.29 23.19
N LEU A 85 -24.59 0.41 22.14
CA LEU A 85 -25.99 0.73 21.84
C LEU A 85 -26.84 -0.51 21.61
N GLU A 86 -26.33 -1.54 20.92
CA GLU A 86 -27.02 -2.84 20.77
C GLU A 86 -27.27 -3.49 22.14
N LYS A 87 -26.27 -3.47 23.03
CA LYS A 87 -26.38 -4.06 24.35
C LYS A 87 -27.39 -3.33 25.24
N GLU A 88 -27.41 -1.99 25.21
CA GLU A 88 -28.40 -1.18 25.91
C GLU A 88 -29.82 -1.41 25.37
N ASN A 89 -29.97 -1.55 24.05
CA ASN A 89 -31.26 -1.81 23.42
C ASN A 89 -31.79 -3.21 23.76
N GLU A 90 -30.93 -4.22 23.84
CA GLU A 90 -31.29 -5.55 24.34
C GLU A 90 -31.70 -5.54 25.81
N GLU A 91 -31.00 -4.80 26.67
CA GLU A 91 -31.35 -4.65 28.08
C GLU A 91 -32.70 -3.93 28.26
N LEU A 92 -32.94 -2.87 27.51
CA LEU A 92 -34.22 -2.16 27.50
C LEU A 92 -35.35 -3.06 27.02
N LYS A 93 -35.15 -3.80 25.91
CA LYS A 93 -36.12 -4.79 25.44
C LYS A 93 -36.49 -5.80 26.51
N ARG A 94 -35.50 -6.36 27.23
CA ARG A 94 -35.75 -7.30 28.34
C ARG A 94 -36.54 -6.66 29.47
N LYS A 95 -36.27 -5.41 29.82
CA LYS A 95 -37.00 -4.68 30.87
C LYS A 95 -38.44 -4.36 30.47
N THR A 96 -38.71 -4.04 29.20
CA THR A 96 -40.07 -3.81 28.69
C THR A 96 -40.88 -5.09 28.43
N HIS A 97 -40.23 -6.24 28.21
CA HIS A 97 -40.94 -7.51 27.97
C HIS A 97 -41.42 -8.20 29.26
N VAL A 98 -41.06 -7.64 30.43
CA VAL A 98 -41.40 -8.13 31.77
C VAL A 98 -42.55 -7.31 32.40
N LEU A 99 -42.98 -6.22 31.74
CA LEU A 99 -44.21 -5.46 32.03
C LEU A 99 -45.34 -5.90 31.10
#